data_AF-A0A916XPX9-F1
#
_entry.id   AF-A0A916XPX9-F1
#
_cell.length_a   1.000
_cell.length_b   1.000
_cell.length_c   1.000
_cell.angle_alpha   90.00
_cell.angle_beta   90.00
_cell.angle_gamma   90.00
#
_symmetry.space_group_name_H-M   'P 1'
#
loop_
_entity.id
_entity.type
_entity.pdbx_description
1 polymer ?
#
loop_
_entity_poly.entity_id
_entity_poly.type
_entity_poly.pdbx_seq_one_letter_code
_entity_poly.pdbx_strand_id
1 'polypeptide(L)'
;MGVVDGDGVLDLVVGSGNEHAPEVVIYAGKSTDGSGAFAPFGADMRGGVSVAAAQIDRSTADNIVLGSGPGTAGEVRVYGFGIPAASGQAPPLFASFKPNGDRSGVSLATGFVDYATGRTDIVTAPGPGSPSEVKVFASRWGLTRKREG
;
A
#
# COMPACT_ATOMS: atom_id res chain seq x y z
N MET A 1 3.08 6.11 -8.56
CA MET A 1 2.05 6.68 -9.46
C MET A 1 1.16 5.55 -9.95
N GLY A 2 -0.09 5.83 -10.26
CA GLY A 2 -1.10 4.88 -10.78
C GLY A 2 -2.41 5.60 -11.05
N VAL A 3 -3.36 4.99 -11.74
CA VAL A 3 -4.70 5.59 -11.95
C VAL A 3 -5.55 5.25 -10.72
N VAL A 4 -5.45 6.04 -9.64
CA VAL A 4 -6.05 5.70 -8.35
C VAL A 4 -7.38 6.39 -8.09
N ASP A 5 -7.91 7.20 -9.02
CA ASP A 5 -9.27 7.75 -8.94
C ASP A 5 -10.21 7.24 -10.05
N GLY A 6 -9.67 6.50 -11.02
CA GLY A 6 -10.41 5.86 -12.11
C GLY A 6 -10.71 6.76 -13.31
N ASP A 7 -10.07 7.93 -13.42
CA ASP A 7 -10.33 8.88 -14.50
C ASP A 7 -9.53 8.64 -15.80
N GLY A 8 -8.62 7.65 -15.77
CA GLY A 8 -7.74 7.25 -16.87
C GLY A 8 -6.40 7.99 -16.95
N VAL A 9 -6.09 8.89 -16.01
CA VAL A 9 -4.84 9.64 -15.90
C VAL A 9 -4.04 9.15 -14.68
N LEU A 10 -2.71 9.19 -14.77
CA LEU A 10 -1.86 8.77 -13.65
C LEU A 10 -1.84 9.83 -12.54
N ASP A 11 -2.12 9.39 -11.32
CA ASP A 11 -2.07 10.17 -10.10
C ASP A 11 -0.75 9.94 -9.34
N LEU A 12 -0.42 10.90 -8.47
CA LEU A 12 0.72 10.82 -7.58
C LEU A 12 0.26 10.44 -6.16
N VAL A 13 0.80 9.33 -5.65
CA VAL A 13 0.61 8.89 -4.26
C VAL A 13 1.93 9.08 -3.52
N VAL A 14 1.89 9.80 -2.40
CA VAL A 14 3.06 10.15 -1.58
C VAL A 14 2.83 9.68 -0.15
N GLY A 15 3.77 8.91 0.40
CA GLY A 15 3.80 8.55 1.81
C GLY A 15 4.75 9.45 2.59
N SER A 16 4.41 9.76 3.84
CA SER A 16 5.28 10.48 4.76
C SER A 16 6.62 9.77 4.96
N GLY A 17 7.70 10.54 5.06
CA GLY A 17 9.04 10.02 5.39
C GLY A 17 9.24 9.71 6.88
N ASN A 18 10.46 9.32 7.23
CA ASN A 18 10.86 9.06 8.61
C ASN A 18 10.67 10.30 9.51
N GLU A 19 10.42 10.07 10.80
CA GLU A 19 10.15 11.08 11.85
C GLU A 19 8.85 11.89 11.69
N HIS A 20 8.00 11.56 10.71
CA HIS A 20 6.71 12.21 10.50
C HIS A 20 5.54 11.29 10.90
N ALA A 21 4.39 11.89 11.20
CA ALA A 21 3.15 11.13 11.36
C ALA A 21 2.82 10.40 10.05
N PRO A 22 2.22 9.19 10.11
CA PRO A 22 2.03 8.36 8.93
C PRO A 22 0.87 8.87 8.10
N GLU A 23 1.16 9.78 7.18
CA GLU A 23 0.19 10.38 6.26
C GLU A 23 0.46 9.92 4.83
N VAL A 24 -0.61 9.71 4.07
CA VAL A 24 -0.56 9.49 2.64
C VAL A 24 -1.37 10.57 1.96
N VAL A 25 -0.75 11.23 0.98
CA VAL A 25 -1.37 12.26 0.15
C VAL A 25 -1.49 11.74 -1.27
N ILE A 26 -2.65 11.94 -1.87
CA ILE A 26 -2.92 11.65 -3.27
C ILE A 26 -3.15 12.97 -3.99
N TYR A 27 -2.47 13.18 -5.10
CA TYR A 27 -2.67 14.30 -6.01
C TYR A 27 -3.19 13.77 -7.34
N ALA A 28 -4.33 14.32 -7.78
CA ALA A 28 -4.95 14.00 -9.06
C ALA A 28 -4.02 14.40 -10.21
N GLY A 29 -3.82 13.50 -11.17
CA GLY A 29 -3.03 13.80 -12.36
C GLY A 29 -3.74 14.74 -13.34
N LYS A 30 -5.08 14.72 -13.33
CA LYS A 30 -5.94 15.46 -14.26
C LYS A 30 -6.32 16.86 -13.78
N SER A 31 -6.09 17.18 -12.51
CA SER A 31 -6.48 18.45 -11.89
C SER A 31 -5.39 18.98 -10.97
N THR A 32 -5.10 20.28 -11.05
CA THR A 32 -4.10 20.93 -10.17
C THR A 32 -4.58 21.10 -8.73
N ASP A 33 -5.89 21.07 -8.50
CA ASP A 33 -6.49 21.29 -7.18
C ASP A 33 -7.05 19.99 -6.56
N GLY A 34 -6.96 18.87 -7.29
CA GLY A 34 -7.43 17.58 -6.81
C GLY A 34 -6.42 16.95 -5.86
N SER A 35 -6.67 17.01 -4.56
CA SER A 35 -5.86 16.25 -3.59
C SER A 35 -6.67 15.80 -2.37
N GLY A 36 -6.19 14.75 -1.73
CA GLY A 36 -6.78 14.21 -0.51
C GLY A 36 -5.74 13.48 0.32
N ALA A 37 -5.90 13.53 1.64
CA ALA A 37 -4.95 12.93 2.58
C ALA A 37 -5.66 12.07 3.62
N PHE A 38 -4.97 11.01 4.06
CA PHE A 38 -5.44 10.12 5.11
C PHE A 38 -4.27 9.48 5.87
N ALA A 39 -4.55 9.02 7.10
CA ALA A 39 -3.58 8.34 7.95
C ALA A 39 -3.83 6.81 7.92
N PRO A 40 -3.01 6.02 7.18
CA PRO A 40 -3.22 4.58 7.06
C PRO A 40 -2.82 3.77 8.30
N PHE A 41 -2.02 4.33 9.20
CA PHE A 41 -1.45 3.62 10.36
C PHE A 41 -1.64 4.43 11.65
N GLY A 42 -1.26 3.83 12.80
CA GLY A 42 -1.41 4.47 14.11
C GLY A 42 -0.62 5.78 14.21
N ALA A 43 -1.23 6.81 14.80
CA ALA A 43 -0.71 8.19 14.84
C ALA A 43 0.65 8.35 15.52
N ASP A 44 1.10 7.37 16.31
CA ASP A 44 2.41 7.37 16.97
C ASP A 44 3.54 6.77 16.12
N MET A 45 3.22 6.17 14.96
CA MET A 45 4.24 5.62 14.06
C MET A 45 5.10 6.74 13.47
N ARG A 46 6.43 6.53 13.42
CA ARG A 46 7.38 7.50 12.86
C ARG A 46 8.30 6.94 11.78
N GLY A 47 8.19 5.64 11.45
CA GLY A 47 9.06 4.99 10.46
C GLY A 47 8.79 5.34 8.99
N GLY A 48 7.81 6.21 8.72
CA GLY A 48 7.35 6.54 7.36
C GLY A 48 6.42 5.48 6.74
N VAL A 49 6.04 5.72 5.49
CA VAL A 49 5.12 4.87 4.71
C VAL A 49 5.69 4.60 3.32
N SER A 50 5.88 3.32 2.97
CA SER A 50 6.20 2.91 1.59
C SER A 50 4.92 2.83 0.77
N VAL A 51 4.99 3.21 -0.50
CA VAL A 51 3.80 3.34 -1.38
C VAL A 51 4.01 2.66 -2.72
N ALA A 52 2.96 2.04 -3.23
CA ALA A 52 2.83 1.61 -4.62
C ALA A 52 1.37 1.72 -5.06
N ALA A 53 1.15 1.66 -6.36
CA ALA A 53 -0.19 1.62 -6.94
C ALA A 53 -0.24 0.52 -8.00
N ALA A 54 -1.29 -0.28 -7.97
CA ALA A 54 -1.56 -1.31 -8.97
C ALA A 54 -2.98 -1.86 -8.82
N GLN A 55 -3.56 -2.34 -9.92
CA GLN A 55 -4.75 -3.15 -9.90
C GLN A 55 -4.49 -4.48 -9.15
N ILE A 56 -5.05 -4.62 -7.94
CA ILE A 56 -5.02 -5.85 -7.11
C ILE A 56 -6.41 -6.49 -6.95
N ASP A 57 -7.48 -5.70 -6.83
CA ASP A 57 -8.84 -6.14 -6.47
C ASP A 57 -9.83 -6.38 -7.64
N ARG A 58 -9.37 -6.14 -8.86
CA ARG A 58 -10.07 -6.16 -10.16
C ARG A 58 -11.09 -5.05 -10.35
N SER A 59 -10.93 -3.95 -9.64
CA SER A 59 -11.63 -2.71 -9.97
C SER A 59 -11.08 -2.11 -11.27
N THR A 60 -11.75 -1.06 -11.73
CA THR A 60 -11.38 -0.31 -12.94
C THR A 60 -10.20 0.63 -12.73
N ALA A 61 -9.70 0.74 -11.51
CA ALA A 61 -8.64 1.65 -11.09
C ALA A 61 -7.57 0.90 -10.29
N ASP A 62 -6.43 1.55 -10.09
CA ASP A 62 -5.35 1.01 -9.29
C ASP A 62 -5.67 1.13 -7.79
N ASN A 63 -5.36 0.06 -7.06
CA ASN A 63 -5.37 0.08 -5.60
C ASN A 63 -4.17 0.85 -5.07
N ILE A 64 -4.32 1.40 -3.87
CA ILE A 64 -3.24 2.05 -3.13
C ILE A 64 -2.65 1.03 -2.15
N VAL A 65 -1.38 0.68 -2.35
CA VAL A 65 -0.67 -0.34 -1.56
C VAL A 65 0.35 0.34 -0.66
N LEU A 66 0.21 0.14 0.65
CA LEU A 66 0.96 0.85 1.67
C LEU A 66 1.68 -0.11 2.61
N GLY A 67 2.94 0.17 2.94
CA GLY A 67 3.73 -0.58 3.92
C GLY A 67 4.12 0.29 5.09
N SER A 68 4.00 -0.24 6.31
CA SER A 68 4.46 0.46 7.50
C SER A 68 6.00 0.51 7.54
N GLY A 69 6.54 1.65 7.94
CA GLY A 69 7.96 1.80 8.19
C GLY A 69 8.43 1.14 9.49
N PRO A 70 9.74 1.20 9.78
CA PRO A 70 10.33 0.58 10.97
C PRO A 70 9.75 1.09 12.30
N GLY A 71 9.91 0.30 13.36
CA GLY A 71 9.54 0.66 14.74
C GLY A 71 8.13 0.21 15.18
N THR A 72 7.27 -0.15 14.24
CA THR A 72 5.98 -0.82 14.50
C THR A 72 5.94 -2.20 13.84
N ALA A 73 4.93 -3.03 14.16
CA ALA A 73 4.80 -4.33 13.50
C ALA A 73 4.61 -4.13 11.99
N GLY A 74 5.44 -4.78 11.18
CA GLY A 74 5.40 -4.68 9.72
C GLY A 74 4.04 -5.12 9.18
N GLU A 75 3.34 -4.21 8.50
CA GLU A 75 2.00 -4.39 7.98
C GLU A 75 1.91 -3.80 6.57
N VAL A 76 1.26 -4.54 5.66
CA VAL A 76 0.83 -4.04 4.36
C VAL A 76 -0.68 -3.82 4.41
N ARG A 77 -1.13 -2.67 3.92
CA ARG A 77 -2.55 -2.35 3.71
C ARG A 77 -2.79 -2.05 2.24
N VAL A 78 -3.84 -2.65 1.70
CA VAL A 78 -4.31 -2.43 0.33
C VAL A 78 -5.65 -1.73 0.43
N TYR A 79 -5.72 -0.52 -0.10
CA TYR A 79 -6.92 0.28 -0.18
C TYR A 79 -7.49 0.22 -1.60
N GLY A 80 -8.80 0.42 -1.70
CA GLY A 80 -9.47 0.71 -2.97
C GLY A 80 -8.94 2.00 -3.60
N PHE A 81 -9.61 2.41 -4.67
CA PHE A 81 -9.34 3.64 -5.37
C PHE A 81 -10.23 4.78 -4.83
N GLY A 82 -9.84 6.02 -5.12
CA GLY A 82 -10.53 7.25 -4.80
C GLY A 82 -9.64 8.23 -4.06
N ILE A 83 -9.76 9.51 -4.41
CA ILE A 83 -9.16 10.60 -3.64
C ILE A 83 -10.09 10.91 -2.46
N PRO A 84 -9.61 10.87 -1.20
CA PRO A 84 -10.40 11.24 -0.04
C PRO A 84 -11.04 12.62 -0.19
N ALA A 85 -12.37 12.68 -0.14
CA ALA A 85 -13.12 13.95 -0.22
C ALA A 85 -13.05 14.75 1.10
N ALA A 86 -12.78 14.07 2.22
CA ALA A 86 -12.63 14.67 3.53
C ALA A 86 -11.33 14.16 4.19
N SER A 87 -10.66 15.06 4.91
CA SER A 87 -9.44 14.73 5.65
C SER A 87 -9.66 13.55 6.60
N GLY A 88 -8.80 12.55 6.52
CA GLY A 88 -8.82 11.38 7.40
C GLY A 88 -9.78 10.26 6.98
N GLN A 89 -10.61 10.45 5.94
CA GLN A 89 -11.42 9.37 5.39
C GLN A 89 -10.62 8.60 4.32
N ALA A 90 -9.95 7.53 4.75
CA ALA A 90 -9.27 6.64 3.82
C ALA A 90 -10.26 6.02 2.81
N PRO A 91 -9.80 5.65 1.60
CA PRO A 91 -10.58 4.78 0.72
C PRO A 91 -10.94 3.46 1.43
N PRO A 92 -11.86 2.65 0.88
CA PRO A 92 -12.21 1.37 1.48
C PRO A 92 -10.99 0.46 1.63
N LEU A 93 -10.76 -0.11 2.81
CA LEU A 93 -9.70 -1.11 3.01
C LEU A 93 -10.11 -2.41 2.30
N PHE A 94 -9.32 -2.84 1.34
CA PHE A 94 -9.51 -4.09 0.62
C PHE A 94 -8.86 -5.28 1.35
N ALA A 95 -7.63 -5.10 1.83
CA ALA A 95 -6.90 -6.15 2.54
C ALA A 95 -5.80 -5.60 3.45
N SER A 96 -5.40 -6.41 4.44
CA SER A 96 -4.23 -6.12 5.29
C SER A 96 -3.53 -7.42 5.69
N PHE A 97 -2.20 -7.44 5.69
CA PHE A 97 -1.41 -8.61 6.12
C PHE A 97 -0.04 -8.22 6.67
N LYS A 98 0.59 -9.14 7.41
CA LYS A 98 1.92 -8.95 8.00
C LYS A 98 2.93 -9.87 7.31
N PRO A 99 3.81 -9.36 6.43
CA PRO A 99 4.68 -10.22 5.63
C PRO A 99 5.82 -10.87 6.43
N ASN A 100 6.36 -10.16 7.43
CA ASN A 100 7.59 -10.57 8.12
C ASN A 100 7.40 -10.83 9.62
N GLY A 101 6.33 -10.27 10.23
CA GLY A 101 6.04 -10.46 11.67
C GLY A 101 6.99 -9.73 12.62
N ASP A 102 7.96 -9.00 12.12
CA ASP A 102 8.94 -8.20 12.86
C ASP A 102 8.60 -6.70 12.86
N ARG A 103 9.54 -5.85 13.32
CA ARG A 103 9.42 -4.38 13.35
C ARG A 103 10.41 -3.65 12.45
N SER A 104 10.99 -4.33 11.48
CA SER A 104 11.95 -3.75 10.54
C SER A 104 11.30 -2.84 9.49
N GLY A 105 9.97 -2.87 9.41
CA GLY A 105 9.21 -2.17 8.37
C GLY A 105 9.03 -3.02 7.11
N VAL A 106 8.35 -2.45 6.13
CA VAL A 106 8.06 -3.10 4.85
C VAL A 106 8.42 -2.16 3.71
N SER A 107 9.44 -2.52 2.94
CA SER A 107 9.64 -1.99 1.59
C SER A 107 8.79 -2.82 0.63
N LEU A 108 8.16 -2.16 -0.35
CA LEU A 108 7.27 -2.83 -1.28
C LEU A 108 7.45 -2.37 -2.72
N ALA A 109 7.04 -3.24 -3.64
CA ALA A 109 6.84 -2.97 -5.05
C ALA A 109 5.65 -3.78 -5.54
N THR A 110 5.07 -3.36 -6.67
CA THR A 110 4.02 -4.11 -7.36
C THR A 110 4.48 -4.44 -8.77
N GLY A 111 4.13 -5.62 -9.26
CA GLY A 111 4.50 -6.03 -10.61
C GLY A 111 3.97 -7.41 -10.96
N PHE A 112 4.00 -7.74 -12.24
CA PHE A 112 3.69 -9.09 -12.70
C PHE A 112 4.92 -9.98 -12.47
N VAL A 113 4.93 -10.74 -11.39
CA VAL A 113 6.10 -11.54 -10.97
C VAL A 113 5.78 -13.04 -10.98
N ASP A 114 4.52 -13.41 -10.80
CA ASP A 114 4.00 -14.76 -10.97
C ASP A 114 2.97 -14.84 -12.11
N TYR A 115 3.24 -15.70 -13.09
CA TYR A 115 2.33 -15.92 -14.21
C TYR A 115 1.12 -16.79 -13.85
N ALA A 116 1.13 -17.49 -12.71
CA ALA A 116 0.09 -18.45 -12.35
C ALA A 116 -1.28 -17.79 -12.13
N THR A 117 -1.32 -16.50 -11.76
CA THR A 117 -2.57 -15.77 -11.53
C THR A 117 -3.02 -14.90 -12.70
N GLY A 118 -2.08 -14.56 -13.59
CA GLY A 118 -2.33 -13.58 -14.65
C GLY A 118 -2.56 -12.15 -14.11
N ARG A 119 -2.09 -11.82 -12.89
CA ARG A 119 -2.34 -10.54 -12.22
C ARG A 119 -1.07 -9.93 -11.65
N THR A 120 -1.17 -8.64 -11.30
CA THR A 120 -0.14 -7.95 -10.53
C THR A 120 -0.06 -8.52 -9.11
N ASP A 121 1.17 -8.68 -8.64
CA ASP A 121 1.52 -9.18 -7.32
C ASP A 121 2.10 -8.06 -6.46
N ILE A 122 2.08 -8.28 -5.14
CA ILE A 122 2.74 -7.42 -4.17
C ILE A 122 4.04 -8.09 -3.75
N VAL A 123 5.17 -7.44 -3.98
CA VAL A 123 6.49 -7.86 -3.55
C VAL A 123 6.88 -7.07 -2.32
N THR A 124 7.36 -7.75 -1.27
CA THR A 124 7.77 -7.10 -0.02
C THR A 124 9.16 -7.55 0.38
N ALA A 125 9.90 -6.65 1.05
CA ALA A 125 11.15 -6.94 1.70
C ALA A 125 11.17 -6.30 3.11
N PRO A 126 11.75 -6.97 4.11
CA PRO A 126 11.94 -6.36 5.42
C PRO A 126 13.02 -5.27 5.38
N GLY A 127 13.02 -4.42 6.39
CA GLY A 127 14.08 -3.43 6.60
C GLY A 127 15.33 -4.03 7.26
N PRO A 128 16.34 -3.18 7.55
CA PRO A 128 17.59 -3.60 8.17
C PRO A 128 17.41 -4.35 9.49
N GLY A 129 18.25 -5.35 9.74
CA GLY A 129 18.25 -6.15 10.97
C GLY A 129 17.34 -7.38 10.94
N SER A 130 16.52 -7.54 9.90
CA SER A 130 15.75 -8.76 9.64
C SER A 130 16.41 -9.64 8.58
N PRO A 131 16.09 -10.95 8.52
CA PRO A 131 16.55 -11.82 7.44
C PRO A 131 16.17 -11.26 6.08
N SER A 132 17.13 -11.24 5.14
CA SER A 132 16.93 -10.72 3.78
C SER A 132 16.08 -11.66 2.92
N GLU A 133 14.79 -11.74 3.25
CA GLU A 133 13.80 -12.55 2.53
C GLU A 133 12.84 -11.64 1.75
N VAL A 134 12.83 -11.78 0.43
CA VAL A 134 11.82 -11.15 -0.43
C VAL A 134 10.63 -12.08 -0.55
N LYS A 135 9.43 -11.58 -0.30
CA LYS A 135 8.18 -12.35 -0.36
C LYS A 135 7.26 -11.78 -1.43
N VAL A 136 6.67 -12.68 -2.22
CA VAL A 136 5.68 -12.36 -3.26
C VAL A 136 4.30 -12.79 -2.78
N PHE A 137 3.37 -11.86 -2.80
CA PHE A 137 1.98 -12.06 -2.42
C PHE A 137 1.11 -11.92 -3.66
N ALA A 138 0.71 -13.06 -4.20
CA ALA A 138 -0.13 -13.10 -5.38
C ALA A 138 -1.58 -12.70 -5.04
N SER A 139 -2.23 -11.99 -5.96
CA SER A 139 -3.65 -11.67 -5.90
C SER A 139 -4.52 -12.90 -6.24
N ARG A 140 -4.43 -13.92 -5.38
CA ARG A 140 -5.39 -15.03 -5.37
C ARG A 140 -6.60 -14.59 -4.55
N TRP A 141 -7.79 -15.02 -4.99
CA TRP A 141 -9.06 -14.77 -4.29
C TRP A 141 -8.92 -14.96 -2.78
N GLY A 142 -9.08 -13.86 -2.04
CA GLY A 142 -8.97 -13.80 -0.58
C GLY A 142 -7.54 -13.62 -0.07
N LEU A 143 -7.13 -12.38 0.18
CA LEU A 143 -6.06 -12.03 1.14
C LEU A 143 -6.46 -12.33 2.61
N THR A 144 -7.41 -13.27 2.81
CA THR A 144 -8.01 -13.64 4.09
C THR A 144 -7.88 -15.14 4.36
N ARG A 145 -6.72 -15.75 4.06
CA ARG A 145 -6.46 -17.11 4.55
C ARG A 145 -5.09 -17.22 5.19
N LYS A 146 -5.06 -16.96 6.51
CA LYS A 146 -4.12 -17.66 7.40
C LYS A 146 -4.27 -19.16 7.13
N ARG A 147 -3.20 -19.81 6.68
CA ARG A 147 -2.98 -21.21 7.01
C ARG A 147 -1.95 -21.21 8.12
N GLU A 148 -2.42 -21.29 9.35
CA GLU A 148 -1.64 -21.93 10.42
C GLU A 148 -1.74 -23.45 10.19
N GLY A 149 -0.67 -24.16 10.56
CA GLY A 149 -0.37 -25.54 10.16
C GLY A 149 -1.41 -26.60 10.49
#